data_AF-A0A847GRD8-F1
#
_entry.id   AF-A0A847GRD8-F1
#
_cell.length_a   1.000
_cell.length_b   1.000
_cell.length_c   1.000
_cell.angle_alpha   90.00
_cell.angle_beta   90.00
_cell.angle_gamma   90.00
#
_symmetry.space_group_name_H-M   'P 1'
#
loop_
_entity.id
_entity.type
_entity.pdbx_description
1 polymer ?
#
loop_
_entity_poly.entity_id
_entity_poly.type
_entity_poly.pdbx_seq_one_letter_code
_entity_poly.pdbx_strand_id
1 'polypeptide(L)'
;MPTQTFCDKKNAGDLMPPSLCGLTALLLLLLAAPPSVCGQAARWPDEYQVGQFLCHADFPLMPYRPLLDSMPTLERDLIQALALRPSREPIYVFLFHTKQTYQSYLRQYFPDAPSRQALFIKDRGLGMIFAHVGDAFELDLRHECTHALLNAILPVTPLWLDEGLAEYFEVAAEERAGGNPHGKYVKFSAYLGQIPGLEELEQLRDVSQMTRTRYRHAWAWVHFLLHGPPEAREELRRFLADLQALTPPGLLSRRLRQRLPDLDARFAEHCRKWKL
;
A
#
# COMPACT_ATOMS: atom_id res chain seq x y z
N MET A 1 25.98 3.12 17.89
CA MET A 1 25.17 2.49 18.95
C MET A 1 23.90 2.00 18.29
N PRO A 2 23.61 0.69 18.30
CA PRO A 2 22.60 0.12 17.42
C PRO A 2 21.22 0.22 18.07
N THR A 3 20.30 0.92 17.42
CA THR A 3 18.86 0.87 17.69
C THR A 3 18.26 -0.16 16.74
N GLN A 4 17.80 -1.27 17.31
CA GLN A 4 17.03 -2.30 16.64
C GLN A 4 15.62 -1.77 16.34
N THR A 5 15.04 -2.13 15.20
CA THR A 5 13.58 -2.14 15.04
C THR A 5 13.15 -3.46 14.43
N PHE A 6 12.16 -4.03 15.09
CA PHE A 6 11.82 -5.44 15.13
C PHE A 6 10.44 -5.58 14.48
N CYS A 7 10.29 -6.47 13.48
CA CYS A 7 8.98 -6.96 13.06
C CYS A 7 8.61 -8.14 13.99
N ASP A 8 7.97 -7.86 15.13
CA ASP A 8 7.58 -8.89 16.11
C ASP A 8 6.06 -9.05 16.09
N LYS A 9 5.60 -10.23 15.66
CA LYS A 9 4.24 -10.68 15.91
C LYS A 9 4.15 -11.13 17.37
N LYS A 10 3.36 -10.44 18.19
CA LYS A 10 2.94 -10.95 19.51
C LYS A 10 1.43 -10.91 19.70
N ASN A 11 0.86 -12.08 19.93
CA ASN A 11 -0.47 -12.28 20.48
C ASN A 11 -0.48 -11.85 21.96
N ALA A 12 -1.47 -11.06 22.36
CA ALA A 12 -1.74 -10.76 23.77
C ALA A 12 -3.10 -11.35 24.14
N GLY A 13 -3.05 -12.46 24.89
CA GLY A 13 -4.17 -13.00 25.64
C GLY A 13 -4.30 -12.31 27.01
N ASP A 14 -5.54 -12.33 27.50
CA ASP A 14 -5.98 -12.33 28.90
C ASP A 14 -5.31 -11.42 29.91
N LEU A 15 -6.00 -10.32 30.24
CA LEU A 15 -5.94 -9.70 31.56
C LEU A 15 -7.35 -9.22 31.98
N MET A 16 -8.09 -10.10 32.66
CA MET A 16 -9.19 -9.73 33.57
C MET A 16 -8.61 -9.38 34.95
N PRO A 17 -9.12 -8.38 35.67
CA PRO A 17 -8.88 -8.24 37.10
C PRO A 17 -10.00 -8.88 37.96
N PRO A 18 -9.70 -9.27 39.20
CA PRO A 18 -10.53 -10.16 40.01
C PRO A 18 -11.67 -9.46 40.75
N SER A 19 -12.69 -10.26 41.01
CA SER A 19 -13.85 -10.03 41.86
C SER A 19 -13.46 -9.89 43.33
N LEU A 20 -14.11 -8.96 44.04
CA LEU A 20 -14.16 -8.91 45.50
C LEU A 20 -15.62 -8.88 45.96
N CYS A 21 -16.03 -9.93 46.67
CA CYS A 21 -17.27 -10.01 47.43
C CYS A 21 -17.18 -9.17 48.72
N GLY A 22 -18.27 -8.49 49.07
CA GLY A 22 -18.46 -7.82 50.36
C GLY A 22 -19.89 -7.29 50.49
N LEU A 23 -20.65 -7.85 51.43
CA LEU A 23 -22.10 -7.73 51.59
C LEU A 23 -22.63 -6.34 52.02
N THR A 24 -23.88 -6.09 51.60
CA THR A 24 -25.02 -5.44 52.29
C THR A 24 -24.95 -3.97 52.72
N ALA A 25 -25.80 -3.14 52.10
CA ALA A 25 -26.82 -2.34 52.81
C ALA A 25 -27.90 -1.86 51.82
N LEU A 26 -29.16 -2.15 52.14
CA LEU A 26 -30.36 -1.73 51.43
C LEU A 26 -30.61 -0.24 51.73
N LEU A 27 -30.62 0.62 50.71
CA LEU A 27 -31.17 1.97 50.83
C LEU A 27 -31.87 2.35 49.51
N LEU A 28 -33.20 2.31 49.53
CA LEU A 28 -34.06 2.84 48.47
C LEU A 28 -33.95 4.37 48.46
N LEU A 29 -33.18 4.90 47.51
CA LEU A 29 -33.26 6.30 47.09
C LEU A 29 -33.57 6.34 45.60
N LEU A 30 -34.78 6.80 45.28
CA LEU A 30 -35.18 7.24 43.95
C LEU A 30 -34.33 8.45 43.57
N LEU A 31 -33.14 8.21 43.04
CA LEU A 31 -32.36 9.19 42.30
C LEU A 31 -32.69 8.99 40.83
N ALA A 32 -33.36 9.99 40.24
CA ALA A 32 -33.46 10.13 38.80
C ALA A 32 -32.03 10.09 38.25
N ALA A 33 -31.69 9.00 37.56
CA ALA A 33 -30.44 8.90 36.85
C ALA A 33 -30.39 10.08 35.84
N PRO A 34 -29.30 10.87 35.79
CA PRO A 34 -29.09 11.72 34.64
C PRO A 34 -29.08 10.80 33.41
N PRO A 35 -29.59 11.25 32.24
CA PRO A 35 -29.47 10.45 31.03
C PRO A 35 -28.00 10.10 30.89
N SER A 36 -27.71 8.79 30.89
CA SER A 36 -26.41 8.27 30.58
C SER A 36 -25.97 8.95 29.29
N VAL A 37 -24.95 9.81 29.37
CA VAL A 37 -24.21 10.26 28.20
C VAL A 37 -23.48 9.01 27.70
N CYS A 38 -24.23 8.17 27.00
CA CYS A 38 -23.69 7.06 26.24
C CYS A 38 -22.72 7.73 25.26
N GLY A 39 -21.43 7.49 25.45
CA GLY A 39 -20.37 8.13 24.69
C GLY A 39 -20.69 8.00 23.21
N GLN A 40 -21.00 9.14 22.57
CA GLN A 40 -20.80 9.23 21.13
C GLN A 40 -19.32 8.93 20.94
N ALA A 41 -19.01 7.76 20.38
CA ALA A 41 -17.70 7.52 19.82
C ALA A 41 -17.37 8.76 18.98
N ALA A 42 -16.25 9.43 19.29
CA ALA A 42 -15.87 10.65 18.61
C ALA A 42 -15.85 10.35 17.11
N ARG A 43 -16.88 10.84 16.41
CA ARG A 43 -17.02 10.63 14.97
C ARG A 43 -16.04 11.56 14.27
N TRP A 44 -15.44 11.06 13.20
CA TRP A 44 -14.70 11.93 12.31
C TRP A 44 -15.62 13.02 11.76
N PRO A 45 -15.12 14.25 11.58
CA PRO A 45 -15.91 15.36 11.05
C PRO A 45 -16.62 15.05 9.73
N ASP A 46 -16.00 14.26 8.85
CA ASP A 46 -16.65 13.72 7.66
C ASP A 46 -16.21 12.27 7.41
N GLU A 47 -17.13 11.47 6.88
CA GLU A 47 -16.92 10.05 6.57
C GLU A 47 -17.54 9.73 5.21
N TYR A 48 -16.82 8.97 4.40
CA TYR A 48 -17.30 8.57 3.08
C TYR A 48 -16.83 7.16 2.75
N GLN A 49 -17.73 6.32 2.25
CA GLN A 49 -17.39 4.96 1.83
C GLN A 49 -17.48 4.85 0.31
N VAL A 50 -16.43 4.28 -0.28
CA VAL A 50 -16.36 4.00 -1.72
C VAL A 50 -15.72 2.63 -1.94
N GLY A 51 -16.51 1.67 -2.42
CA GLY A 51 -16.08 0.27 -2.51
C GLY A 51 -15.64 -0.28 -1.14
N GLN A 52 -14.43 -0.82 -1.06
CA GLN A 52 -13.82 -1.29 0.20
C GLN A 52 -13.08 -0.20 0.99
N PHE A 53 -13.02 1.04 0.49
CA PHE A 53 -12.35 2.15 1.17
C PHE A 53 -13.33 2.87 2.10
N LEU A 54 -12.99 2.95 3.39
CA LEU A 54 -13.71 3.71 4.40
C LEU A 54 -12.88 4.97 4.73
N CYS A 55 -13.29 6.09 4.16
CA CYS A 55 -12.60 7.36 4.32
C CYS A 55 -13.12 8.12 5.54
N HIS A 56 -12.19 8.62 6.33
CA HIS A 56 -12.40 9.42 7.52
C HIS A 56 -11.55 10.70 7.39
N ALA A 57 -12.14 11.88 7.60
CA ALA A 57 -11.43 13.14 7.44
C ALA A 57 -11.70 14.14 8.56
N ASP A 58 -10.68 14.93 8.90
CA ASP A 58 -10.82 16.09 9.79
C ASP A 58 -11.34 17.36 9.07
N PHE A 59 -11.81 17.21 7.82
CA PHE A 59 -12.35 18.26 6.95
C PHE A 59 -13.45 17.73 6.01
N PRO A 60 -14.27 18.59 5.38
CA PRO A 60 -15.28 18.15 4.42
C PRO A 60 -14.68 17.46 3.19
N LEU A 61 -15.13 16.23 2.90
CA LEU A 61 -14.64 15.39 1.80
C LEU A 61 -15.22 15.77 0.43
N MET A 62 -16.28 16.58 0.39
CA MET A 62 -16.97 16.97 -0.85
C MET A 62 -16.02 17.39 -2.00
N PRO A 63 -14.99 18.24 -1.77
CA PRO A 63 -14.07 18.65 -2.84
C PRO A 63 -13.18 17.52 -3.38
N TYR A 64 -12.99 16.43 -2.62
CA TYR A 64 -12.10 15.31 -2.95
C TYR A 64 -12.87 14.07 -3.42
N ARG A 65 -14.21 14.11 -3.44
CA ARG A 65 -15.04 12.99 -3.93
C ARG A 65 -14.62 12.49 -5.31
N PRO A 66 -14.28 13.32 -6.32
CA PRO A 66 -13.83 12.80 -7.61
C PRO A 66 -12.61 11.88 -7.52
N LEU A 67 -11.64 12.22 -6.65
CA LEU A 67 -10.46 11.38 -6.40
C LEU A 67 -10.85 10.08 -5.69
N LEU A 68 -11.63 10.18 -4.61
CA LEU A 68 -12.07 9.01 -3.83
C LEU A 68 -12.93 8.06 -4.68
N ASP A 69 -13.84 8.60 -5.49
CA ASP A 69 -14.70 7.87 -6.44
C ASP A 69 -13.89 7.17 -7.55
N SER A 70 -12.64 7.59 -7.77
CA SER A 70 -11.73 6.91 -8.71
C SER A 70 -11.04 5.67 -8.12
N MET A 71 -11.04 5.48 -6.79
CA MET A 71 -10.35 4.37 -6.12
C MET A 71 -10.86 2.98 -6.50
N PRO A 72 -12.18 2.73 -6.69
CA PRO A 72 -12.64 1.45 -7.22
C PRO A 72 -12.17 1.17 -8.65
N THR A 73 -11.91 2.21 -9.45
CA THR A 73 -11.30 2.02 -10.77
C THR A 73 -9.84 1.59 -10.64
N LEU A 74 -9.09 2.20 -9.73
CA LEU A 74 -7.73 1.76 -9.39
C LEU A 74 -7.70 0.28 -8.99
N GLU A 75 -8.61 -0.15 -8.11
CA GLU A 75 -8.75 -1.56 -7.72
C GLU A 75 -9.01 -2.48 -8.93
N ARG A 76 -10.01 -2.12 -9.77
CA ARG A 76 -10.35 -2.91 -10.96
C ARG A 76 -9.17 -3.03 -11.93
N ASP A 77 -8.49 -1.93 -12.19
CA ASP A 77 -7.33 -1.88 -13.08
C ASP A 77 -6.21 -2.80 -12.57
N LEU A 78 -5.92 -2.73 -11.26
CA LEU A 78 -4.91 -3.54 -10.61
C LEU A 78 -5.25 -5.04 -10.72
N ILE A 79 -6.48 -5.40 -10.36
CA ILE A 79 -6.97 -6.78 -10.44
C ILE A 79 -6.91 -7.31 -11.86
N GLN A 80 -7.36 -6.54 -12.84
CA GLN A 80 -7.37 -6.94 -14.24
C GLN A 80 -5.96 -7.06 -14.82
N ALA A 81 -5.07 -6.11 -14.52
CA ALA A 81 -3.68 -6.14 -14.96
C ALA A 81 -2.95 -7.37 -14.41
N LEU A 82 -3.12 -7.65 -13.12
CA LEU A 82 -2.40 -8.68 -12.39
C LEU A 82 -3.10 -10.05 -12.36
N ALA A 83 -4.32 -10.14 -12.90
CA ALA A 83 -5.16 -11.34 -12.89
C ALA A 83 -5.35 -11.94 -11.49
N LEU A 84 -5.50 -11.07 -10.48
CA LEU A 84 -5.69 -11.45 -9.09
C LEU A 84 -7.17 -11.72 -8.78
N ARG A 85 -7.44 -12.51 -7.74
CA ARG A 85 -8.80 -12.56 -7.15
C ARG A 85 -8.98 -11.39 -6.17
N PRO A 86 -10.10 -10.65 -6.21
CA PRO A 86 -10.34 -9.53 -5.30
C PRO A 86 -10.36 -9.95 -3.83
N SER A 87 -10.01 -9.01 -2.96
CA SER A 87 -10.32 -9.08 -1.53
C SER A 87 -11.61 -8.32 -1.25
N ARG A 88 -12.17 -8.50 -0.05
CA ARG A 88 -13.26 -7.66 0.48
C ARG A 88 -12.89 -7.08 1.85
N GLU A 89 -11.61 -7.15 2.21
CA GLU A 89 -11.11 -6.57 3.45
C GLU A 89 -11.29 -5.04 3.39
N PRO A 90 -11.89 -4.42 4.41
CA PRO A 90 -12.01 -2.97 4.47
C PRO A 90 -10.64 -2.32 4.55
N ILE A 91 -10.43 -1.25 3.77
CA ILE A 91 -9.26 -0.38 3.85
C ILE A 91 -9.70 0.94 4.48
N TYR A 92 -9.12 1.28 5.61
CA TYR A 92 -9.39 2.54 6.30
C TYR A 92 -8.48 3.64 5.75
N VAL A 93 -9.05 4.79 5.43
CA VAL A 93 -8.34 5.93 4.85
C VAL A 93 -8.54 7.15 5.73
N PHE A 94 -7.51 7.56 6.45
CA PHE A 94 -7.52 8.71 7.35
C PHE A 94 -6.86 9.92 6.68
N LEU A 95 -7.68 10.94 6.39
CA LEU A 95 -7.28 12.12 5.64
C LEU A 95 -7.24 13.34 6.56
N PHE A 96 -6.16 14.10 6.47
CA PHE A 96 -5.94 15.25 7.32
C PHE A 96 -5.79 16.51 6.48
N HIS A 97 -6.43 17.60 6.91
CA HIS A 97 -6.42 18.86 6.20
C HIS A 97 -5.02 19.48 6.20
N THR A 98 -4.28 19.30 7.29
CA THR A 98 -2.96 19.92 7.47
C THR A 98 -1.89 18.89 7.82
N LYS A 99 -0.67 19.17 7.39
CA LYS A 99 0.51 18.39 7.79
C LYS A 99 0.68 18.33 9.32
N GLN A 100 0.32 19.39 10.03
CA GLN A 100 0.47 19.46 11.49
C GLN A 100 -0.49 18.48 12.20
N THR A 101 -1.77 18.43 11.80
CA THR A 101 -2.75 17.49 12.39
C THR A 101 -2.36 16.04 12.09
N TYR A 102 -2.00 15.75 10.84
CA TYR A 102 -1.45 14.46 10.42
C TYR A 102 -0.26 14.00 11.26
N GLN A 103 0.77 14.84 11.38
CA GLN A 103 1.97 14.47 12.14
C GLN A 103 1.68 14.31 13.64
N SER A 104 0.78 15.11 14.19
CA SER A 104 0.40 15.00 15.60
C SER A 104 -0.37 13.71 15.86
N TYR A 105 -1.27 13.34 14.95
CA TYR A 105 -2.00 12.07 14.99
C TYR A 105 -1.03 10.89 14.92
N LEU A 106 -0.11 10.87 13.95
CA LEU A 106 0.86 9.78 13.82
C LEU A 106 1.77 9.67 15.04
N ARG A 107 2.30 10.77 15.58
CA ARG A 107 3.13 10.72 16.79
C ARG A 107 2.38 10.16 18.01
N GLN A 108 1.08 10.39 18.09
CA GLN A 108 0.27 9.94 19.20
C GLN A 108 -0.09 8.45 19.10
N TYR A 109 -0.50 7.98 17.92
CA TYR A 109 -1.03 6.63 17.74
C TYR A 109 -0.03 5.64 17.12
N PHE A 110 0.95 6.14 16.38
CA PHE A 110 1.98 5.37 15.67
C PHE A 110 3.37 6.03 15.84
N PRO A 111 3.89 6.15 17.09
CA PRO A 111 5.12 6.90 17.37
C PRO A 111 6.36 6.38 16.63
N ASP A 112 6.37 5.08 16.29
CA ASP A 112 7.46 4.42 15.56
C ASP A 112 7.32 4.51 14.04
N ALA A 113 6.21 5.08 13.53
CA ALA A 113 5.99 5.21 12.09
C ALA A 113 6.96 6.22 11.48
N PRO A 114 7.49 5.94 10.27
CA PRO A 114 8.41 6.85 9.62
C PRO A 114 7.70 8.17 9.24
N SER A 115 8.41 9.29 9.34
CA SER A 115 7.88 10.58 8.90
C SER A 115 7.83 10.67 7.37
N ARG A 116 6.65 10.42 6.79
CA ARG A 116 6.35 10.60 5.35
C ARG A 116 5.13 11.51 5.14
N GLN A 117 4.76 11.79 3.89
CA GLN A 117 3.57 12.61 3.56
C GLN A 117 2.29 11.78 3.57
N ALA A 118 2.39 10.54 3.12
CA ALA A 118 1.39 9.50 3.28
C ALA A 118 2.05 8.20 3.75
N LEU A 119 1.25 7.31 4.34
CA LEU A 119 1.68 6.02 4.87
C LEU A 119 0.56 4.99 4.80
N PHE A 120 0.89 3.82 4.28
CA PHE A 120 0.16 2.59 4.53
C PHE A 120 0.73 1.86 5.77
N ILE A 121 -0.17 1.46 6.67
CA ILE A 121 0.14 0.65 7.86
C ILE A 121 -0.82 -0.53 7.87
N LYS A 122 -0.28 -1.75 8.00
CA LYS A 122 -1.08 -2.95 8.25
C LYS A 122 -0.96 -3.34 9.72
N ASP A 123 -2.02 -3.13 10.49
CA ASP A 123 -2.08 -3.54 11.90
C ASP A 123 -3.22 -4.53 12.13
N ARG A 124 -2.95 -5.62 12.87
CA ARG A 124 -3.92 -6.69 13.19
C ARG A 124 -4.74 -7.22 12.01
N GLY A 125 -4.17 -7.14 10.80
CA GLY A 125 -4.85 -7.56 9.57
C GLY A 125 -5.88 -6.57 9.04
N LEU A 126 -5.78 -5.29 9.41
CA LEU A 126 -6.52 -4.18 8.80
C LEU A 126 -5.53 -3.28 8.06
N GLY A 127 -5.83 -2.96 6.81
CA GLY A 127 -5.11 -1.96 6.04
C GLY A 127 -5.56 -0.54 6.41
N MET A 128 -4.62 0.32 6.82
CA MET A 128 -4.86 1.72 7.15
C MET A 128 -3.96 2.62 6.32
N ILE A 129 -4.53 3.66 5.73
CA ILE A 129 -3.83 4.69 4.97
C ILE A 129 -3.96 6.00 5.73
N PHE A 130 -2.87 6.73 5.86
CA PHE A 130 -2.84 8.06 6.46
C PHE A 130 -2.23 9.03 5.46
N ALA A 131 -2.92 10.11 5.13
CA ALA A 131 -2.41 11.12 4.19
C ALA A 131 -2.89 12.52 4.59
N HIS A 132 -2.11 13.55 4.27
CA HIS A 132 -2.54 14.93 4.44
C HIS A 132 -2.67 15.64 3.10
N VAL A 133 -3.59 16.60 3.01
CA VAL A 133 -3.77 17.43 1.81
C VAL A 133 -2.50 18.26 1.55
N GLY A 134 -2.09 18.32 0.29
CA GLY A 134 -0.92 19.04 -0.21
C GLY A 134 -0.76 18.83 -1.72
N ASP A 135 0.34 19.34 -2.29
CA ASP A 135 0.54 19.37 -3.75
C ASP A 135 0.60 17.96 -4.38
N ALA A 136 1.15 16.98 -3.67
CA ALA A 136 1.30 15.59 -4.13
C ALA A 136 0.17 14.67 -3.64
N PHE A 137 -0.88 15.21 -3.00
CA PHE A 137 -1.87 14.42 -2.28
C PHE A 137 -2.53 13.32 -3.11
N GLU A 138 -2.91 13.63 -4.35
CA GLU A 138 -3.54 12.65 -5.24
C GLU A 138 -2.61 11.50 -5.61
N LEU A 139 -1.35 11.82 -5.94
CA LEU A 139 -0.34 10.83 -6.29
C LEU A 139 -0.03 9.94 -5.08
N ASP A 140 0.26 10.55 -3.93
CA ASP A 140 0.57 9.85 -2.69
C ASP A 140 -0.59 8.94 -2.26
N LEU A 141 -1.83 9.41 -2.39
CA LEU A 141 -3.00 8.62 -2.01
C LEU A 141 -3.20 7.41 -2.93
N ARG A 142 -3.01 7.56 -4.26
CA ARG A 142 -3.06 6.42 -5.19
C ARG A 142 -1.93 5.42 -4.93
N HIS A 143 -0.74 5.91 -4.58
CA HIS A 143 0.42 5.09 -4.20
C HIS A 143 0.09 4.22 -2.97
N GLU A 144 -0.35 4.84 -1.86
CA GLU A 144 -0.68 4.11 -0.64
C GLU A 144 -1.91 3.20 -0.80
N CYS A 145 -2.90 3.60 -1.60
CA CYS A 145 -4.02 2.73 -1.97
C CYS A 145 -3.54 1.47 -2.71
N THR A 146 -2.52 1.58 -3.56
CA THR A 146 -1.94 0.42 -4.25
C THR A 146 -1.31 -0.56 -3.27
N HIS A 147 -0.52 -0.07 -2.31
CA HIS A 147 0.02 -0.90 -1.23
C HIS A 147 -1.10 -1.60 -0.45
N ALA A 148 -2.13 -0.86 -0.05
CA ALA A 148 -3.23 -1.40 0.74
C ALA A 148 -4.01 -2.48 -0.02
N LEU A 149 -4.29 -2.26 -1.31
CA LEU A 149 -4.95 -3.25 -2.17
C LEU A 149 -4.10 -4.51 -2.33
N LEU A 150 -2.80 -4.37 -2.64
CA LEU A 150 -1.89 -5.52 -2.77
C LEU A 150 -1.83 -6.31 -1.48
N ASN A 151 -1.69 -5.63 -0.33
CA ASN A 151 -1.60 -6.29 0.97
C ASN A 151 -2.94 -6.86 1.47
N ALA A 152 -4.08 -6.40 0.96
CA ALA A 152 -5.39 -7.02 1.22
C ALA A 152 -5.60 -8.30 0.39
N ILE A 153 -4.93 -8.40 -0.77
CA ILE A 153 -5.09 -9.50 -1.74
C ILE A 153 -4.01 -10.58 -1.58
N LEU A 154 -2.78 -10.17 -1.27
CA LEU A 154 -1.59 -11.00 -1.21
C LEU A 154 -1.10 -11.15 0.24
N PRO A 155 -0.80 -12.39 0.68
CA PRO A 155 -0.23 -12.61 2.02
C PRO A 155 1.13 -11.96 2.22
N VAL A 156 1.94 -11.90 1.16
CA VAL A 156 3.24 -11.25 1.12
C VAL A 156 3.53 -10.82 -0.32
N THR A 157 4.07 -9.61 -0.48
CA THR A 157 4.57 -9.09 -1.76
C THR A 157 6.07 -8.80 -1.60
N PRO A 158 6.94 -9.23 -2.53
CA PRO A 158 8.34 -8.82 -2.51
C PRO A 158 8.45 -7.29 -2.54
N LEU A 159 9.29 -6.71 -1.68
CA LEU A 159 9.38 -5.26 -1.48
C LEU A 159 9.51 -4.48 -2.81
N TRP A 160 10.45 -4.87 -3.67
CA TRP A 160 10.63 -4.18 -4.95
C TRP A 160 9.39 -4.25 -5.86
N LEU A 161 8.62 -5.35 -5.80
CA LEU A 161 7.44 -5.52 -6.62
C LEU A 161 6.27 -4.69 -6.08
N ASP A 162 6.13 -4.64 -4.75
CA ASP A 162 5.15 -3.82 -4.05
C ASP A 162 5.35 -2.33 -4.40
N GLU A 163 6.56 -1.83 -4.22
CA GLU A 163 6.95 -0.45 -4.52
C GLU A 163 6.89 -0.15 -6.02
N GLY A 164 7.33 -1.08 -6.87
CA GLY A 164 7.28 -0.90 -8.32
C GLY A 164 5.85 -0.86 -8.87
N LEU A 165 4.92 -1.61 -8.28
CA LEU A 165 3.50 -1.57 -8.61
C LEU A 165 2.87 -0.29 -8.09
N ALA A 166 3.20 0.16 -6.88
CA ALA A 166 2.73 1.44 -6.35
C ALA A 166 3.16 2.63 -7.24
N GLU A 167 4.44 2.70 -7.63
CA GLU A 167 4.95 3.69 -8.59
C GLU A 167 4.29 3.61 -9.97
N TYR A 168 3.87 2.42 -10.40
CA TYR A 168 3.18 2.27 -11.67
C TYR A 168 1.72 2.74 -11.58
N PHE A 169 1.01 2.39 -10.50
CA PHE A 169 -0.42 2.65 -10.33
C PHE A 169 -0.75 4.02 -9.70
N GLU A 170 0.24 4.75 -9.16
CA GLU A 170 0.06 6.14 -8.69
C GLU A 170 -0.32 7.10 -9.82
N VAL A 171 0.07 6.78 -11.06
CA VAL A 171 -0.27 7.55 -12.26
C VAL A 171 -1.70 7.21 -12.70
N ALA A 172 -2.45 8.25 -13.10
CA ALA A 172 -3.81 8.13 -13.64
C ALA A 172 -3.87 7.12 -14.80
N ALA A 173 -5.02 6.45 -14.96
CA ALA A 173 -5.15 5.30 -15.84
C ALA A 173 -4.80 5.61 -17.31
N GLU A 174 -5.15 6.81 -17.76
CA GLU A 174 -4.96 7.29 -19.13
C GLU A 174 -3.48 7.56 -19.46
N GLU A 175 -2.67 7.87 -18.43
CA GLU A 175 -1.27 8.25 -18.57
C GLU A 175 -0.31 7.16 -18.09
N ARG A 176 -0.82 6.11 -17.45
CA ARG A 176 -0.03 5.12 -16.67
C ARG A 176 1.15 4.49 -17.42
N ALA A 177 1.00 4.26 -18.73
CA ALA A 177 2.04 3.65 -19.55
C ALA A 177 3.21 4.60 -19.91
N GLY A 178 3.05 5.92 -19.79
CA GLY A 178 4.06 6.88 -20.25
C GLY A 178 4.34 8.06 -19.30
N GLY A 179 3.39 8.38 -18.42
CA GLY A 179 3.38 9.58 -17.58
C GLY A 179 4.30 9.53 -16.37
N ASN A 180 4.84 8.36 -15.99
CA ASN A 180 5.71 8.29 -14.81
C ASN A 180 7.09 8.97 -15.10
N PRO A 181 7.57 9.85 -14.21
CA PRO A 181 8.81 10.61 -14.40
C PRO A 181 10.08 9.75 -14.53
N HIS A 182 10.05 8.49 -14.09
CA HIS A 182 11.14 7.54 -14.25
C HIS A 182 11.42 7.17 -15.70
N GLY A 183 10.39 7.22 -16.57
CA GLY A 183 10.45 6.71 -17.93
C GLY A 183 11.62 7.28 -18.75
N LYS A 184 11.85 8.60 -18.67
CA LYS A 184 12.97 9.26 -19.38
C LYS A 184 14.35 8.77 -18.92
N TYR A 185 14.51 8.51 -17.62
CA TYR A 185 15.78 8.05 -17.05
C TYR A 185 16.06 6.59 -17.38
N VAL A 186 15.01 5.75 -17.34
CA VAL A 186 15.09 4.33 -17.70
C VAL A 186 15.47 4.18 -19.17
N LYS A 187 14.80 4.95 -20.05
CA LYS A 187 15.11 4.96 -21.49
C LYS A 187 16.55 5.39 -21.76
N PHE A 188 17.02 6.46 -21.12
CA PHE A 188 18.40 6.91 -21.24
C PHE A 188 19.41 5.84 -20.76
N SER A 189 19.16 5.23 -19.60
CA SER A 189 20.02 4.16 -19.05
C SER A 189 20.09 2.96 -20.00
N ALA A 190 18.96 2.56 -20.59
CA ALA A 190 18.91 1.47 -21.56
C ALA A 190 19.68 1.78 -22.86
N TYR A 191 19.69 3.04 -23.32
CA TYR A 191 20.54 3.45 -24.44
C TYR A 191 22.04 3.35 -24.13
N LEU A 192 22.43 3.55 -22.87
CA LEU A 192 23.79 3.34 -22.38
C LEU A 192 24.12 1.86 -22.09
N GLY A 193 23.20 0.93 -22.37
CA GLY A 193 23.37 -0.49 -22.09
C GLY A 193 23.27 -0.85 -20.60
N GLN A 194 22.77 0.06 -19.76
CA GLN A 194 22.57 -0.19 -18.33
C GLN A 194 21.21 -0.83 -18.10
N ILE A 195 21.22 -2.02 -17.51
CA ILE A 195 20.02 -2.80 -17.17
C ILE A 195 19.99 -2.97 -15.65
N PRO A 196 18.88 -2.62 -14.97
CA PRO A 196 18.74 -2.90 -13.55
C PRO A 196 18.78 -4.39 -13.25
N GLY A 197 19.65 -4.83 -12.33
CA GLY A 197 19.69 -6.22 -11.89
C GLY A 197 18.42 -6.60 -11.11
N LEU A 198 17.58 -7.48 -11.67
CA LEU A 198 16.36 -7.94 -11.00
C LEU A 198 16.68 -8.75 -9.74
N GLU A 199 17.73 -9.57 -9.78
CA GLU A 199 18.19 -10.36 -8.65
C GLU A 199 18.62 -9.49 -7.46
N GLU A 200 19.15 -8.29 -7.72
CA GLU A 200 19.52 -7.33 -6.67
C GLU A 200 18.28 -6.75 -5.99
N LEU A 201 17.23 -6.47 -6.77
CA LEU A 201 15.95 -5.98 -6.25
C LEU A 201 15.25 -7.04 -5.39
N GLU A 202 15.33 -8.32 -5.77
CA GLU A 202 14.74 -9.43 -5.01
C GLU A 202 15.43 -9.70 -3.66
N GLN A 203 16.65 -9.20 -3.47
CA GLN A 203 17.38 -9.29 -2.20
C GLN A 203 17.00 -8.21 -1.20
N LEU A 204 16.26 -7.17 -1.63
CA LEU A 204 15.83 -6.09 -0.74
C LEU A 204 14.80 -6.61 0.27
N ARG A 205 14.99 -6.21 1.52
CA ARG A 205 14.16 -6.62 2.66
C ARG A 205 13.65 -5.45 3.49
N ASP A 206 14.27 -4.27 3.33
CA ASP A 206 13.98 -3.10 4.14
C ASP A 206 13.79 -1.87 3.25
N VAL A 207 12.75 -1.09 3.55
CA VAL A 207 12.37 0.13 2.81
C VAL A 207 13.50 1.18 2.82
N SER A 208 14.33 1.23 3.87
CA SER A 208 15.52 2.10 3.90
C SER A 208 16.53 1.78 2.80
N GLN A 209 16.50 0.56 2.27
CA GLN A 209 17.31 0.14 1.14
C GLN A 209 16.73 0.63 -0.20
N MET A 210 15.47 1.06 -0.26
CA MET A 210 14.81 1.57 -1.45
C MET A 210 15.24 3.01 -1.74
N THR A 211 16.41 3.17 -2.35
CA THR A 211 16.86 4.48 -2.86
C THR A 211 16.02 4.91 -4.07
N ARG A 212 16.02 6.21 -4.43
CA ARG A 212 15.35 6.71 -5.64
C ARG A 212 15.70 5.91 -6.91
N THR A 213 16.94 5.44 -7.02
CA THR A 213 17.38 4.58 -8.12
C THR A 213 16.72 3.21 -8.09
N ARG A 214 16.55 2.61 -6.90
CA ARG A 214 15.89 1.31 -6.74
C ARG A 214 14.38 1.39 -6.97
N TYR A 215 13.73 2.47 -6.55
CA TYR A 215 12.34 2.79 -6.94
C TYR A 215 12.18 2.82 -8.46
N ARG A 216 13.03 3.59 -9.15
CA ARG A 216 13.05 3.64 -10.61
C ARG A 216 13.28 2.28 -11.25
N HIS A 217 14.18 1.47 -10.70
CA HIS A 217 14.47 0.13 -11.21
C HIS A 217 13.30 -0.82 -11.02
N ALA A 218 12.65 -0.79 -9.86
CA ALA A 218 11.44 -1.54 -9.56
C ALA A 218 10.31 -1.17 -10.53
N TRP A 219 10.04 0.12 -10.70
CA TRP A 219 9.07 0.62 -11.67
C TRP A 219 9.40 0.13 -13.10
N ALA A 220 10.67 0.19 -13.51
CA ALA A 220 11.08 -0.24 -14.85
C ALA A 220 10.80 -1.73 -15.10
N TRP A 221 11.08 -2.59 -14.11
CA TRP A 221 10.76 -4.02 -14.17
C TRP A 221 9.26 -4.26 -14.21
N VAL A 222 8.47 -3.57 -13.37
CA VAL A 222 7.00 -3.66 -13.42
C VAL A 222 6.47 -3.23 -14.79
N HIS A 223 6.99 -2.13 -15.33
CA HIS A 223 6.61 -1.66 -16.66
C HIS A 223 6.95 -2.67 -17.76
N PHE A 224 8.12 -3.33 -17.68
CA PHE A 224 8.47 -4.44 -18.58
C PHE A 224 7.54 -5.65 -18.42
N LEU A 225 7.23 -6.04 -17.19
CA LEU A 225 6.34 -7.17 -16.93
C LEU A 225 4.92 -6.89 -17.40
N LEU A 226 4.46 -5.65 -17.34
CA LEU A 226 3.12 -5.29 -17.78
C LEU A 226 3.05 -5.02 -19.28
N HIS A 227 4.06 -4.41 -19.90
CA HIS A 227 3.98 -3.93 -21.30
C HIS A 227 4.96 -4.55 -22.27
N GLY A 228 5.89 -5.38 -21.78
CA GLY A 228 6.83 -6.12 -22.61
C GLY A 228 6.18 -7.31 -23.33
N PRO A 229 6.97 -8.34 -23.68
CA PRO A 229 6.46 -9.55 -24.31
C PRO A 229 5.36 -10.22 -23.46
N PRO A 230 4.32 -10.82 -24.08
CA PRO A 230 3.23 -11.49 -23.36
C PRO A 230 3.71 -12.51 -22.32
N GLU A 231 4.81 -13.20 -22.59
CA GLU A 231 5.42 -14.19 -21.70
C GLU A 231 5.85 -13.58 -20.36
N ALA A 232 6.34 -12.33 -20.35
CA ALA A 232 6.73 -11.63 -19.13
C ALA A 232 5.51 -11.32 -18.26
N ARG A 233 4.42 -10.86 -18.88
CA ARG A 233 3.14 -10.58 -18.21
C ARG A 233 2.52 -11.84 -17.65
N GLU A 234 2.50 -12.91 -18.44
CA GLU A 234 1.99 -14.20 -18.01
C GLU A 234 2.79 -14.77 -16.84
N GLU A 235 4.12 -14.60 -16.83
CA GLU A 235 4.95 -15.09 -15.73
C GLU A 235 4.73 -14.28 -14.44
N LEU A 236 4.59 -12.96 -14.54
CA LEU A 236 4.18 -12.12 -13.40
C LEU A 236 2.84 -12.59 -12.82
N ARG A 237 1.84 -12.83 -13.67
CA ARG A 237 0.51 -13.30 -13.24
C ARG A 237 0.57 -14.66 -12.55
N ARG A 238 1.36 -15.61 -13.06
CA ARG A 238 1.57 -16.92 -12.42
C ARG A 238 2.27 -16.77 -11.08
N PHE A 239 3.31 -15.94 -11.01
CA PHE A 239 4.04 -15.67 -9.77
C PHE A 239 3.12 -15.08 -8.68
N LEU A 240 2.28 -14.11 -9.05
CA LEU A 240 1.30 -13.53 -8.14
C LEU A 240 0.19 -14.51 -7.74
N ALA A 241 -0.23 -15.39 -8.65
CA ALA A 241 -1.20 -16.45 -8.34
C ALA A 241 -0.62 -17.45 -7.32
N ASP A 242 0.66 -17.83 -7.45
CA ASP A 242 1.34 -18.70 -6.49
C ASP A 242 1.42 -18.03 -5.11
N LEU A 243 1.77 -16.73 -5.06
CA LEU A 243 1.73 -15.94 -3.83
C LEU A 243 0.34 -15.91 -3.18
N GLN A 244 -0.71 -15.66 -3.97
CA GLN A 244 -2.09 -15.64 -3.49
C GLN A 244 -2.55 -17.02 -3.00
N ALA A 245 -2.03 -18.10 -3.57
CA ALA A 245 -2.32 -19.49 -3.19
C ALA A 245 -1.47 -20.01 -2.02
N LEU A 246 -0.55 -19.19 -1.47
CA LEU A 246 0.45 -19.62 -0.47
C LEU A 246 1.36 -20.76 -0.97
N THR A 247 1.51 -20.90 -2.29
CA THR A 247 2.46 -21.82 -2.92
C THR A 247 3.83 -21.15 -2.95
N PRO A 248 4.93 -21.82 -2.58
CA PRO A 248 6.27 -21.25 -2.68
C PRO A 248 6.58 -20.79 -4.12
N PRO A 249 6.66 -19.48 -4.39
CA PRO A 249 6.69 -18.99 -5.77
C PRO A 249 8.10 -19.04 -6.38
N GLY A 250 9.14 -19.31 -5.56
CA GLY A 250 10.53 -19.15 -5.94
C GLY A 250 10.93 -17.68 -6.14
N LEU A 251 12.00 -17.44 -6.90
CA LEU A 251 12.40 -16.11 -7.34
C LEU A 251 11.80 -15.84 -8.72
N LEU A 252 11.19 -14.66 -8.90
CA LEU A 252 10.64 -14.24 -10.19
C LEU A 252 11.74 -14.10 -11.22
N SER A 253 12.93 -13.62 -10.85
CA SER A 253 14.10 -13.56 -11.74
C SER A 253 14.44 -14.91 -12.37
N ARG A 254 14.48 -15.98 -11.57
CA ARG A 254 14.76 -17.35 -12.04
C ARG A 254 13.69 -17.84 -13.00
N ARG A 255 12.41 -17.61 -12.68
CA ARG A 255 11.28 -17.99 -13.52
C ARG A 255 11.29 -17.28 -14.86
N LEU A 256 11.55 -15.97 -14.84
CA LEU A 256 11.68 -15.15 -16.04
C LEU A 256 12.85 -15.63 -16.89
N ARG A 257 14.05 -15.88 -16.33
CA ARG A 257 15.20 -16.38 -17.11
C ARG A 257 14.97 -17.76 -17.71
N GLN A 258 14.22 -18.64 -17.03
CA GLN A 258 13.83 -19.94 -17.58
C GLN A 258 12.90 -19.81 -18.78
N ARG A 259 11.97 -18.84 -18.71
CA ARG A 259 10.94 -18.64 -19.74
C ARG A 259 11.39 -17.73 -20.89
N LEU A 260 12.27 -16.78 -20.59
CA LEU A 260 12.84 -15.78 -21.47
C LEU A 260 14.37 -15.82 -21.33
N PRO A 261 15.06 -16.73 -22.05
CA PRO A 261 16.52 -16.86 -21.94
C PRO A 261 17.29 -15.58 -22.32
N ASP A 262 16.68 -14.70 -23.12
CA ASP A 262 17.19 -13.39 -23.55
C ASP A 262 16.60 -12.21 -22.74
N LEU A 263 16.18 -12.44 -21.49
CA LEU A 263 15.47 -11.50 -20.61
C LEU A 263 16.06 -10.08 -20.64
N ASP A 264 17.38 -9.95 -20.43
CA ASP A 264 18.05 -8.66 -20.32
C ASP A 264 18.01 -7.90 -21.67
N ALA A 265 18.18 -8.61 -22.78
CA ALA A 265 18.06 -8.02 -24.12
C ALA A 265 16.63 -7.56 -24.41
N ARG A 266 15.62 -8.36 -24.03
CA ARG A 266 14.19 -8.02 -24.16
C ARG A 266 13.82 -6.81 -23.32
N PHE A 267 14.32 -6.75 -22.08
CA PHE A 267 14.13 -5.61 -21.19
C PHE A 267 14.71 -4.33 -21.80
N ALA A 268 15.96 -4.38 -22.27
CA ALA A 268 16.62 -3.23 -22.88
C ALA A 268 15.94 -2.80 -24.20
N GLU A 269 15.46 -3.75 -25.00
CA GLU A 269 14.68 -3.46 -26.20
C GLU A 269 13.37 -2.74 -25.86
N HIS A 270 12.62 -3.25 -24.87
CA HIS A 270 11.38 -2.63 -24.38
C HIS A 270 11.60 -1.17 -23.94
N CYS A 271 12.60 -0.94 -23.08
CA CYS A 271 12.90 0.39 -22.55
C CYS A 271 13.31 1.40 -23.65
N ARG A 272 13.98 0.93 -24.70
CA ARG A 272 14.38 1.79 -25.83
C ARG A 272 13.20 2.11 -26.75
N LYS A 273 12.32 1.15 -26.99
CA LYS A 273 11.26 1.23 -28.01
C LYS A 273 9.95 1.79 -27.50
N TRP A 274 9.65 1.73 -26.20
CA TRP A 274 8.39 2.25 -25.70
C TRP A 274 8.26 3.75 -25.95
N LYS A 275 7.03 4.21 -26.18
CA LYS A 275 6.68 5.62 -26.30
C LYS A 275 6.35 6.15 -24.91
N LEU A 276 6.94 7.30 -24.58
CA LEU A 276 6.52 8.10 -23.43
C LEU A 276 5.30 8.91 -23.85
#